data_AF-A0A7V7MUB5-F1
#
_entry.id   AF-A0A7V7MUB5-F1
#
_cell.length_a   1.000
_cell.length_b   1.000
_cell.length_c   1.000
_cell.angle_alpha   90.00
_cell.angle_beta   90.00
_cell.angle_gamma   90.00
#
_symmetry.space_group_name_H-M   'P 1'
#
loop_
_entity.id
_entity.type
_entity.pdbx_description
1 polymer ?
#
loop_
_entity_poly.entity_id
_entity_poly.type
_entity_poly.pdbx_seq_one_letter_code
_entity_poly.pdbx_strand_id
1 'polypeptide(L)'
;MDTRVRELIDLASDAAFAIDHRCQVTAWNRQAEQLIGYAFREVIDRSCGEVLQAVLPGGEPLCVNNCEFFRCFQSYLPYGVPTCRIRCKDGNWVTVSISSLVISKQLRESHTGSVVAIVFLHEKEQEHIQMLPRGKLQVSTLGSFGLAVGGRDVTLQKWKRKQAVTLLKFLVTQVGRPIHRERIFDCIWPNIDEGRGWDRLKVTMCYLRRQLRTTGMGEGILKTVGNAYLLRRDAVTVDAETFETLTAEGWALQRRQQWDEALHRYNEAESLYRGDYLEEDVYADWCAEERERLRELYLEMLADMAQCYTECGRYAEAARVCRTALVREPCRESVHRTLMEHLVRLGRPDQALAQFHACKRILAQELAVDPMPETQHLYQNILAGKTNVKTAQCITPRIHVKP
;
A
#
# COMPACT_ATOMS: atom_id res chain seq x y z
N MET A 1 3.66 43.69 -22.31
CA MET A 1 3.93 43.15 -20.96
C MET A 1 2.74 43.57 -20.09
N ASP A 2 2.01 42.62 -19.50
CA ASP A 2 0.80 42.91 -18.71
C ASP A 2 1.16 43.59 -17.38
N THR A 3 0.80 44.88 -17.26
CA THR A 3 1.16 45.74 -16.11
C THR A 3 0.66 45.16 -14.78
N ARG A 4 -0.47 44.44 -14.78
CA ARG A 4 -1.09 43.91 -13.55
C ARG A 4 -0.36 42.69 -12.99
N VAL A 5 0.15 41.81 -13.86
CA VAL A 5 0.91 40.63 -13.43
C VAL A 5 2.27 41.03 -12.86
N ARG A 6 2.88 42.07 -13.44
CA ARG A 6 4.11 42.66 -12.92
C ARG A 6 3.89 43.30 -11.56
N GLU A 7 2.84 44.09 -11.39
CA GLU A 7 2.44 44.65 -10.09
C GLU A 7 2.20 43.55 -9.04
N LEU A 8 1.53 42.44 -9.40
CA LEU A 8 1.29 41.32 -8.49
C LEU A 8 2.58 40.63 -8.01
N ILE A 9 3.58 40.52 -8.89
CA ILE A 9 4.87 39.89 -8.58
C ILE A 9 5.76 40.84 -7.77
N ASP A 10 5.76 42.12 -8.11
CA ASP A 10 6.53 43.15 -7.40
C ASP A 10 6.00 43.39 -5.97
N LEU A 11 4.71 43.16 -5.73
CA LEU A 11 4.07 43.24 -4.41
C LEU A 11 4.20 41.95 -3.57
N ALA A 12 4.65 40.84 -4.15
CA ALA A 12 4.79 39.58 -3.42
C ALA A 12 5.91 39.69 -2.37
N SER A 13 5.62 39.24 -1.14
CA SER A 13 6.60 39.21 -0.04
C SER A 13 7.65 38.11 -0.21
N ASP A 14 7.31 37.04 -0.94
CA ASP A 14 8.18 35.91 -1.26
C ASP A 14 8.95 36.13 -2.58
N ALA A 15 10.04 35.40 -2.77
CA ALA A 15 10.72 35.34 -4.07
C ALA A 15 9.78 34.76 -5.13
N ALA A 16 9.49 35.55 -6.17
CA ALA A 16 8.51 35.19 -7.18
C ALA A 16 8.91 35.62 -8.59
N PHE A 17 8.49 34.84 -9.58
CA PHE A 17 8.68 35.14 -10.99
C PHE A 17 7.54 34.58 -11.85
N ALA A 18 7.36 35.14 -13.05
CA ALA A 18 6.35 34.68 -14.00
C ALA A 18 6.99 33.99 -15.20
N ILE A 19 6.27 33.03 -15.77
CA ILE A 19 6.65 32.35 -17.01
C ILE A 19 5.53 32.38 -18.04
N ASP A 20 5.92 32.32 -19.31
CA ASP A 20 5.01 32.16 -20.44
C ASP A 20 4.81 30.69 -20.85
N HIS A 21 4.04 30.47 -21.92
CA HIS A 21 3.76 29.16 -22.51
C HIS A 21 5.01 28.40 -23.02
N ARG A 22 6.18 29.04 -23.10
CA ARG A 22 7.46 28.47 -23.52
C ARG A 22 8.44 28.30 -22.35
N CYS A 23 7.98 28.46 -21.11
CA CYS A 23 8.84 28.52 -19.91
C CYS A 23 9.82 29.69 -19.90
N GLN A 24 9.59 30.74 -20.68
CA GLN A 24 10.43 31.93 -20.67
C GLN A 24 10.04 32.82 -19.49
N VAL A 25 11.03 33.29 -18.74
CA VAL A 25 10.82 34.21 -17.63
C VAL A 25 10.31 35.53 -18.19
N THR A 26 9.17 35.99 -17.69
CA THR A 26 8.49 37.21 -18.14
C THR A 26 8.39 38.27 -17.06
N ALA A 27 8.55 37.92 -15.77
CA ALA A 27 8.69 38.88 -14.68
C ALA A 27 9.51 38.23 -13.54
N TRP A 28 10.16 39.05 -12.72
CA TRP A 28 11.07 38.62 -11.66
C TRP A 28 11.13 39.69 -10.58
N ASN A 29 10.80 39.37 -9.33
CA ASN A 29 10.79 40.36 -8.25
C ASN A 29 12.14 40.47 -7.51
N ARG A 30 12.26 41.52 -6.69
CA ARG A 30 13.47 41.83 -5.92
C ARG A 30 13.89 40.69 -4.98
N GLN A 31 12.94 39.98 -4.40
CA GLN A 31 13.19 38.86 -3.50
C GLN A 31 13.81 37.68 -4.26
N ALA A 32 13.37 37.41 -5.49
CA ALA A 32 13.99 36.40 -6.35
C ALA A 32 15.41 36.80 -6.77
N GLU A 33 15.67 38.10 -7.00
CA GLU A 33 17.03 38.62 -7.21
C GLU A 33 17.92 38.40 -5.99
N GLN A 34 17.41 38.65 -4.79
CA GLN A 34 18.15 38.44 -3.54
C GLN A 34 18.44 36.96 -3.26
N LEU A 35 17.48 36.08 -3.54
CA LEU A 35 17.59 34.64 -3.27
C LEU A 35 18.56 33.93 -4.23
N ILE A 36 18.49 34.24 -5.53
CA ILE A 36 19.23 33.49 -6.57
C ILE A 36 20.42 34.29 -7.12
N GLY A 37 20.41 35.61 -6.97
CA GLY A 37 21.50 36.51 -7.38
C GLY A 37 21.46 36.98 -8.83
N TYR A 38 20.48 36.53 -9.64
CA TYR A 38 20.27 37.05 -10.99
C TYR A 38 19.34 38.28 -10.97
N ALA A 39 19.73 39.35 -11.66
CA ALA A 39 18.87 40.50 -11.88
C ALA A 39 17.83 40.23 -12.98
N PHE A 40 16.68 40.88 -12.94
CA PHE A 40 15.58 40.72 -13.91
C PHE A 40 16.07 40.82 -15.38
N ARG A 41 16.92 41.80 -15.68
CA ARG A 41 17.50 42.02 -17.03
C ARG A 41 18.35 40.86 -17.53
N GLU A 42 18.83 39.99 -16.65
CA GLU A 42 19.70 38.84 -16.97
C GLU A 42 18.90 37.54 -17.16
N VAL A 43 17.63 37.52 -16.78
CA VAL A 43 16.76 36.33 -16.79
C VAL A 43 15.56 36.46 -17.71
N ILE A 44 15.13 37.68 -18.02
CA ILE A 44 14.03 37.91 -18.97
C ILE A 44 14.26 37.17 -20.29
N ASP A 45 13.21 36.57 -20.84
CA ASP A 45 13.18 35.77 -22.07
C ASP A 45 14.04 34.50 -22.07
N ARG A 46 14.77 34.22 -20.98
CA ARG A 46 15.50 32.96 -20.80
C ARG A 46 14.58 31.88 -20.25
N SER A 47 14.94 30.63 -20.56
CA SER A 47 14.25 29.47 -20.00
C SER A 47 14.42 29.44 -18.47
N CYS A 48 13.31 29.32 -17.73
CA CYS A 48 13.37 29.18 -16.28
C CYS A 48 14.22 27.97 -15.83
N GLY A 49 14.33 26.94 -16.67
CA GLY A 49 15.18 25.77 -16.40
C GLY A 49 16.68 26.09 -16.41
N GLU A 50 17.11 26.99 -17.30
CA GLU A 50 18.51 27.45 -17.38
C GLU A 50 18.91 28.35 -16.21
N VAL A 51 17.94 29.12 -15.71
CA VAL A 51 18.13 30.05 -14.58
C VAL A 51 18.15 29.30 -13.26
N LEU A 52 17.16 28.43 -13.01
CA LEU A 52 17.03 27.76 -11.71
C LEU A 52 17.95 26.55 -11.55
N GLN A 53 18.14 25.78 -12.63
CA GLN A 53 18.92 24.52 -12.62
C GLN A 53 18.58 23.62 -11.43
N ALA A 54 17.28 23.58 -11.08
CA ALA A 54 16.84 22.98 -9.84
C ALA A 54 17.08 21.47 -9.86
N VAL A 55 17.49 20.92 -8.72
CA VAL A 55 17.66 19.49 -8.48
C VAL A 55 16.86 19.08 -7.26
N LEU A 56 16.28 17.89 -7.30
CA LEU A 56 15.64 17.29 -6.14
C LEU A 56 16.68 16.97 -5.06
N PRO A 57 16.28 16.79 -3.79
CA PRO A 57 17.20 16.41 -2.73
C PRO A 57 17.96 15.09 -3.00
N GLY A 58 17.43 14.23 -3.87
CA GLY A 58 18.10 13.01 -4.35
C GLY A 58 19.17 13.24 -5.43
N GLY A 59 19.39 14.47 -5.87
CA GLY A 59 20.32 14.84 -6.95
C GLY A 59 19.74 14.73 -8.35
N GLU A 60 18.49 14.26 -8.51
CA GLU A 60 17.83 14.19 -9.81
C GLU A 60 17.51 15.60 -10.34
N PRO A 61 17.74 15.91 -11.62
CA PRO A 61 17.43 17.22 -12.18
C PRO A 61 15.91 17.43 -12.26
N LEU A 62 15.43 18.49 -11.61
CA LEU A 62 14.04 18.95 -11.70
C LEU A 62 13.85 19.83 -12.95
N CYS A 63 14.84 20.65 -13.27
CA CYS A 63 14.87 21.51 -14.45
C CYS A 63 15.41 20.78 -15.68
N VAL A 64 14.56 20.00 -16.33
CA VAL A 64 14.83 19.34 -17.62
C VAL A 64 13.87 19.83 -18.71
N ASN A 65 14.20 19.57 -19.98
CA ASN A 65 13.26 19.78 -21.08
C ASN A 65 11.95 19.06 -20.81
N ASN A 66 10.82 19.77 -20.89
CA ASN A 66 9.49 19.24 -20.61
C ASN A 66 9.35 18.65 -19.18
N CYS A 67 9.83 19.39 -18.17
CA CYS A 67 9.76 19.03 -16.76
C CYS A 67 8.30 18.87 -16.24
N GLU A 68 8.13 18.16 -15.12
CA GLU A 68 6.81 17.93 -14.51
C GLU A 68 6.11 19.24 -14.11
N PHE A 69 6.91 20.26 -13.76
CA PHE A 69 6.48 21.65 -13.62
C PHE A 69 5.73 22.06 -14.90
N PHE A 70 6.42 22.16 -16.05
CA PHE A 70 5.83 22.57 -17.32
C PHE A 70 4.58 21.78 -17.75
N ARG A 71 4.59 20.45 -17.58
CA ARG A 71 3.45 19.59 -17.95
C ARG A 71 2.18 19.88 -17.15
N CYS A 72 2.32 20.16 -15.84
CA CYS A 72 1.19 20.54 -15.01
C CYS A 72 0.60 21.89 -15.44
N PHE A 73 1.45 22.85 -15.85
CA PHE A 73 0.99 24.16 -16.33
C PHE A 73 0.27 24.11 -17.67
N GLN A 74 0.73 23.29 -18.60
CA GLN A 74 0.02 23.05 -19.87
C GLN A 74 -1.39 22.49 -19.64
N SER A 75 -1.59 21.78 -18.53
CA SER A 75 -2.88 21.20 -18.11
C SER A 75 -3.66 22.08 -17.13
N TYR A 76 -3.24 23.33 -16.91
CA TYR A 76 -3.86 24.29 -15.99
C TYR A 76 -3.92 23.86 -14.51
N LEU A 77 -3.00 23.02 -14.07
CA LEU A 77 -2.96 22.52 -12.70
C LEU A 77 -1.83 23.18 -11.92
N PRO A 78 -2.06 23.66 -10.69
CA PRO A 78 -0.99 24.13 -9.82
C PRO A 78 -0.07 22.96 -9.47
N TYR A 79 1.22 23.25 -9.43
CA TYR A 79 2.28 22.31 -9.11
C TYR A 79 3.24 22.90 -8.10
N GLY A 80 3.71 22.07 -7.18
CA GLY A 80 4.65 22.50 -6.16
C GLY A 80 5.65 21.39 -5.85
N VAL A 81 6.85 21.80 -5.47
CA VAL A 81 7.93 20.94 -5.02
C VAL A 81 8.22 21.32 -3.57
N PRO A 82 7.96 20.43 -2.60
CA PRO A 82 8.06 20.78 -1.19
C PRO A 82 9.51 21.09 -0.75
N THR A 83 10.50 20.51 -1.42
CA THR A 83 11.92 20.80 -1.20
C THR A 83 12.71 20.47 -2.46
N CYS A 84 13.52 21.41 -2.95
CA CYS A 84 14.54 21.18 -3.97
C CYS A 84 15.73 22.14 -3.73
N ARG A 85 16.84 21.89 -4.41
CA ARG A 85 18.00 22.79 -4.40
C ARG A 85 18.06 23.54 -5.73
N ILE A 86 18.28 24.85 -5.68
CA ILE A 86 18.43 25.73 -6.83
C ILE A 86 19.86 26.25 -6.85
N ARG A 87 20.45 26.34 -8.04
CA ARG A 87 21.80 26.86 -8.19
C ARG A 87 21.75 28.38 -8.33
N CYS A 88 22.39 29.09 -7.41
CA CYS A 88 22.51 30.54 -7.42
C CYS A 88 23.59 30.98 -8.42
N LYS A 89 23.55 32.27 -8.80
CA LYS A 89 24.48 32.87 -9.77
C LYS A 89 25.95 32.77 -9.35
N ASP A 90 26.22 32.85 -8.05
CA ASP A 90 27.55 32.71 -7.45
C ASP A 90 28.07 31.26 -7.42
N GLY A 91 27.24 30.29 -7.83
CA GLY A 91 27.55 28.86 -7.84
C GLY A 91 27.13 28.11 -6.59
N ASN A 92 26.62 28.81 -5.55
CA ASN A 92 26.09 28.19 -4.35
C ASN A 92 24.73 27.53 -4.61
N TRP A 93 24.30 26.68 -3.68
CA TRP A 93 23.01 26.00 -3.75
C TRP A 93 22.12 26.42 -2.58
N VAL A 94 20.93 26.92 -2.88
CA VAL A 94 19.91 27.24 -1.88
C VAL A 94 18.83 26.17 -1.86
N THR A 95 18.31 25.85 -0.67
CA THR A 95 17.21 24.90 -0.52
C THR A 95 15.90 25.67 -0.43
N VAL A 96 14.96 25.35 -1.32
CA VAL A 96 13.68 26.06 -1.40
C VAL A 96 12.53 25.06 -1.52
N SER A 97 11.32 25.52 -1.20
CA SER A 97 10.10 24.94 -1.77
C SER A 97 9.65 25.78 -2.96
N ILE A 98 9.13 25.12 -4.00
CA ILE A 98 8.55 25.76 -5.17
C ILE A 98 7.05 25.60 -5.09
N SER A 99 6.29 26.68 -5.27
CA SER A 99 4.85 26.63 -5.48
C SER A 99 4.47 27.44 -6.72
N SER A 100 3.25 27.25 -7.22
CA SER A 100 2.82 27.97 -8.41
C SER A 100 1.33 28.29 -8.39
N LEU A 101 1.00 29.43 -8.98
CA LEU A 101 -0.35 29.86 -9.29
C LEU A 101 -0.50 29.89 -10.81
N VAL A 102 -1.51 29.18 -11.32
CA VAL A 102 -1.78 29.12 -12.76
C VAL A 102 -2.84 30.16 -13.11
N ILE A 103 -2.52 31.05 -14.07
CA ILE A 103 -3.47 32.07 -14.53
C ILE A 103 -4.52 31.41 -15.41
N SER A 104 -5.80 31.59 -15.09
CA SER A 104 -6.93 30.95 -15.78
C SER A 104 -7.10 31.43 -17.23
N LYS A 105 -7.76 30.62 -18.07
CA LYS A 105 -7.98 30.90 -19.49
C LYS A 105 -8.72 32.23 -19.75
N GLN A 106 -9.66 32.61 -18.89
CA GLN A 106 -10.45 33.84 -18.99
C GLN A 106 -9.62 35.13 -18.80
N LEU A 107 -8.56 35.10 -18.00
CA LEU A 107 -7.65 36.27 -17.87
C LEU A 107 -6.68 36.40 -19.06
N ARG A 108 -6.41 35.31 -19.79
CA ARG A 108 -5.39 35.27 -20.87
C ARG A 108 -5.86 35.88 -22.20
N GLU A 109 -7.16 35.92 -22.47
CA GLU A 109 -7.74 36.37 -23.75
C GLU A 109 -7.68 37.90 -23.96
N SER A 110 -7.21 38.66 -22.96
CA SER A 110 -7.18 40.13 -22.99
C SER A 110 -5.80 40.77 -23.22
N HIS A 111 -4.72 39.98 -23.30
CA HIS A 111 -3.35 40.53 -23.27
C HIS A 111 -2.37 39.88 -24.26
N THR A 112 -1.65 40.73 -25.00
CA THR A 112 -0.50 40.39 -25.86
C THR A 112 0.76 40.22 -24.99
N GLY A 113 0.90 39.02 -24.41
CA GLY A 113 2.03 38.63 -23.55
C GLY A 113 1.59 37.62 -22.51
N SER A 114 1.43 36.37 -22.93
CA SER A 114 0.69 35.33 -22.21
C SER A 114 1.47 34.76 -21.02
N VAL A 115 1.52 35.49 -19.90
CA VAL A 115 1.93 34.88 -18.63
C VAL A 115 0.96 33.75 -18.32
N VAL A 116 1.49 32.55 -18.06
CA VAL A 116 0.68 31.35 -17.81
C VAL A 116 0.75 30.90 -16.36
N ALA A 117 1.85 31.19 -15.67
CA ALA A 117 2.03 30.84 -14.26
C ALA A 117 2.91 31.87 -13.53
N ILE A 118 2.61 32.06 -12.26
CA ILE A 118 3.48 32.72 -11.29
C ILE A 118 4.07 31.62 -10.40
N VAL A 119 5.38 31.64 -10.22
CA VAL A 119 6.16 30.67 -9.46
C VAL A 119 6.70 31.36 -8.22
N PHE A 120 6.50 30.75 -7.06
CA PHE A 120 7.02 31.22 -5.78
C PHE A 120 8.11 30.28 -5.28
N LEU A 121 9.15 30.87 -4.73
CA LEU A 121 10.28 30.20 -4.13
C LEU A 121 10.32 30.60 -2.66
N HIS A 122 10.13 29.63 -1.77
CA HIS A 122 10.24 29.87 -0.33
C HIS A 122 11.53 29.25 0.15
N GLU A 123 12.48 30.09 0.56
CA GLU A 123 13.72 29.65 1.18
C GLU A 123 13.40 28.88 2.46
N LYS A 124 14.02 27.71 2.60
CA LYS A 124 13.99 26.97 3.85
C LYS A 124 15.29 27.30 4.58
N GLU A 125 15.18 27.90 5.76
CA GLU A 125 16.31 27.98 6.67
C GLU A 125 16.90 26.58 6.85
N GLN A 126 18.22 26.50 7.01
CA GLN A 126 18.93 25.26 7.33
C GLN A 126 18.52 24.77 8.73
N GLU A 127 17.25 24.45 8.94
CA GLU A 127 16.88 23.48 9.93
C GLU A 127 17.65 22.21 9.55
N HIS A 128 18.48 21.74 10.48
CA HIS A 128 18.96 20.38 10.50
C HIS A 128 17.74 19.47 10.28
N ILE A 129 17.48 19.13 9.01
CA ILE A 129 16.64 17.99 8.67
C ILE A 129 17.47 16.82 9.17
N GLN A 130 17.31 16.47 10.44
CA GLN A 130 17.47 15.11 10.87
C GLN A 130 16.67 14.31 9.84
N MET A 131 17.37 13.64 8.94
CA MET A 131 16.77 12.67 8.04
C MET A 131 16.18 11.62 8.97
N LEU A 132 14.92 11.84 9.37
CA LEU A 132 14.09 10.79 9.92
C LEU A 132 14.24 9.64 8.91
N PRO A 133 14.67 8.44 9.36
CA PRO A 133 14.87 7.33 8.44
C PRO A 133 13.61 7.23 7.60
N ARG A 134 13.75 7.39 6.27
CA ARG A 134 12.62 7.39 5.33
C ARG A 134 11.84 6.12 5.60
N GLY A 135 10.71 6.24 6.31
CA GLY A 135 9.86 5.09 6.56
C GLY A 135 9.44 4.52 5.21
N LYS A 136 9.56 3.21 5.03
CA LYS A 136 8.90 2.56 3.90
C LYS A 136 7.39 2.79 4.03
N LEU A 137 6.69 2.88 2.90
CA LEU A 137 5.24 2.86 2.90
C LEU A 137 4.82 1.45 3.33
N GLN A 138 4.21 1.35 4.50
CA GLN A 138 3.58 0.13 4.97
C GLN A 138 2.20 0.04 4.33
N VAL A 139 1.90 -1.07 3.68
CA VAL A 139 0.64 -1.31 3.00
C VAL A 139 -0.01 -2.53 3.60
N SER A 140 -1.23 -2.34 4.10
CA SER A 140 -2.09 -3.43 4.58
C SER A 140 -3.02 -3.85 3.46
N THR A 141 -2.99 -5.13 3.13
CA THR A 141 -3.77 -5.76 2.08
C THR A 141 -4.50 -7.02 2.53
N LEU A 142 -4.12 -7.64 3.66
CA LEU A 142 -4.81 -8.80 4.22
C LEU A 142 -5.97 -8.36 5.11
N GLY A 143 -7.12 -8.12 4.49
CA GLY A 143 -8.30 -7.50 5.08
C GLY A 143 -8.51 -6.09 4.50
N SER A 144 -8.97 -5.17 5.34
CA SER A 144 -9.24 -3.79 4.91
C SER A 144 -7.96 -3.08 4.45
N PHE A 145 -8.03 -2.41 3.30
CA PHE A 145 -6.85 -1.77 2.70
C PHE A 145 -6.39 -0.56 3.52
N GLY A 146 -5.11 -0.56 3.90
CA GLY A 146 -4.52 0.46 4.76
C GLY A 146 -3.15 0.92 4.28
N LEU A 147 -2.78 2.13 4.68
CA LEU A 147 -1.45 2.70 4.43
C LEU A 147 -0.93 3.32 5.72
N ALA A 148 0.35 3.12 6.02
CA ALA A 148 1.04 3.80 7.10
C ALA A 148 2.46 4.21 6.69
N VAL A 149 2.96 5.31 7.26
CA VAL A 149 4.34 5.77 7.06
C VAL A 149 4.94 6.08 8.43
N GLY A 150 6.06 5.41 8.76
CA GLY A 150 6.70 5.55 10.07
C GLY A 150 5.76 5.21 11.24
N GLY A 151 4.90 4.20 11.07
CA GLY A 151 3.91 3.79 12.07
C GLY A 151 2.71 4.70 12.23
N ARG A 152 2.52 5.71 11.36
CA ARG A 152 1.34 6.59 11.35
C ARG A 152 0.43 6.27 10.18
N ASP A 153 -0.84 6.02 10.48
CA ASP A 153 -1.85 5.73 9.47
C ASP A 153 -2.10 6.93 8.55
N VAL A 154 -2.24 6.64 7.26
CA VAL A 154 -2.63 7.59 6.23
C VAL A 154 -4.15 7.54 6.07
N THR A 155 -4.80 8.68 6.28
CA THR A 155 -6.27 8.79 6.15
C THR A 155 -6.71 8.79 4.68
N LEU A 156 -6.88 7.59 4.10
CA LEU A 156 -7.32 7.39 2.72
C LEU A 156 -8.68 8.02 2.43
N GLN A 157 -9.56 8.18 3.43
CA GLN A 157 -10.87 8.82 3.30
C GLN A 157 -10.77 10.30 2.89
N LYS A 158 -9.64 10.95 3.18
CA LYS A 158 -9.39 12.34 2.75
C LYS A 158 -8.98 12.42 1.27
N TRP A 159 -8.72 11.30 0.62
CA TRP A 159 -8.30 11.30 -0.78
C TRP A 159 -9.52 11.49 -1.68
N LYS A 160 -9.60 12.65 -2.33
CA LYS A 160 -10.72 13.05 -3.19
C LYS A 160 -10.92 12.16 -4.43
N ARG A 161 -9.91 11.38 -4.84
CA ARG A 161 -9.95 10.54 -6.04
C ARG A 161 -9.86 9.05 -5.66
N LYS A 162 -11.00 8.37 -5.60
CA LYS A 162 -11.06 6.93 -5.32
C LYS A 162 -10.24 6.10 -6.31
N GLN A 163 -10.22 6.47 -7.59
CA GLN A 163 -9.42 5.75 -8.60
C GLN A 163 -7.90 5.81 -8.33
N ALA A 164 -7.41 6.80 -7.59
CA ALA A 164 -6.00 6.82 -7.19
C ALA A 164 -5.68 5.76 -6.14
N VAL A 165 -6.65 5.46 -5.26
CA VAL A 165 -6.53 4.36 -4.30
C VAL A 165 -6.59 3.02 -5.01
N THR A 166 -7.52 2.83 -5.94
CA THR A 166 -7.58 1.62 -6.80
C THR A 166 -6.29 1.43 -7.60
N LEU A 167 -5.75 2.50 -8.21
CA LEU A 167 -4.46 2.47 -8.90
C LEU A 167 -3.32 2.04 -7.98
N LEU A 168 -3.30 2.54 -6.74
CA LEU A 168 -2.30 2.13 -5.77
C LEU A 168 -2.44 0.64 -5.40
N LYS A 169 -3.66 0.16 -5.12
CA LYS A 169 -3.91 -1.27 -4.84
C LYS A 169 -3.41 -2.16 -5.99
N PHE A 170 -3.73 -1.79 -7.22
CA PHE A 170 -3.26 -2.51 -8.41
C PHE A 170 -1.72 -2.53 -8.55
N LEU A 171 -1.08 -1.39 -8.28
CA LEU A 171 0.39 -1.30 -8.28
C LEU A 171 1.01 -2.11 -7.12
N VAL A 172 0.33 -2.21 -5.98
CA VAL A 172 0.75 -3.00 -4.81
C VAL A 172 0.78 -4.49 -5.14
N THR A 173 -0.24 -4.99 -5.85
CA THR A 173 -0.29 -6.39 -6.34
C THR A 173 0.85 -6.73 -7.30
N GLN A 174 1.55 -5.73 -7.85
CA GLN A 174 2.67 -5.90 -8.79
C GLN A 174 3.94 -5.20 -8.29
N VAL A 175 4.15 -5.11 -6.97
CA VAL A 175 5.31 -4.43 -6.38
C VAL A 175 6.64 -4.89 -6.99
N GLY A 176 7.45 -3.91 -7.37
CA GLY A 176 8.76 -4.13 -7.98
C GLY A 176 8.71 -4.49 -9.47
N ARG A 177 7.53 -4.63 -10.08
CA ARG A 177 7.37 -4.93 -11.51
C ARG A 177 6.85 -3.71 -12.26
N PRO A 178 7.45 -3.32 -13.40
CA PRO A 178 6.91 -2.26 -14.24
C PRO A 178 5.63 -2.73 -14.93
N ILE A 179 4.54 -1.96 -14.81
CA ILE A 179 3.27 -2.25 -15.47
C ILE A 179 3.03 -1.27 -16.60
N HIS A 180 2.77 -1.79 -17.80
CA HIS A 180 2.45 -0.95 -18.96
C HIS A 180 1.17 -0.14 -18.72
N ARG A 181 1.15 1.11 -19.20
CA ARG A 181 0.02 2.03 -19.08
C ARG A 181 -1.30 1.47 -19.61
N GLU A 182 -1.24 0.67 -20.69
CA GLU A 182 -2.41 0.01 -21.31
C GLU A 182 -3.10 -0.92 -20.33
N ARG A 183 -2.34 -1.86 -19.77
CA ARG A 183 -2.85 -2.77 -18.73
C ARG A 183 -3.43 -2.03 -17.54
N ILE A 184 -2.85 -0.90 -17.13
CA ILE A 184 -3.37 -0.10 -16.02
C ILE A 184 -4.75 0.50 -16.35
N PHE A 185 -4.93 1.12 -17.52
CA PHE A 185 -6.23 1.73 -17.82
C PHE A 185 -7.29 0.68 -18.17
N ASP A 186 -6.93 -0.42 -18.82
CA ASP A 186 -7.86 -1.53 -19.11
C ASP A 186 -8.44 -2.11 -17.81
N CYS A 187 -7.61 -2.24 -16.76
CA CYS A 187 -8.05 -2.74 -15.47
C CYS A 187 -8.85 -1.70 -14.65
N ILE A 188 -8.44 -0.43 -14.63
CA ILE A 188 -9.04 0.58 -13.73
C ILE A 188 -10.24 1.29 -14.37
N TRP A 189 -10.23 1.44 -15.69
CA TRP A 189 -11.31 2.06 -16.44
C TRP A 189 -11.66 1.19 -17.65
N PRO A 190 -12.39 0.08 -17.45
CA PRO A 190 -12.83 -0.73 -18.57
C PRO A 190 -13.75 0.10 -19.49
N ASN A 191 -13.69 -0.17 -20.79
CA ASN A 191 -14.57 0.42 -21.82
C ASN A 191 -14.35 1.91 -22.14
N ILE A 192 -13.12 2.41 -22.04
CA ILE A 192 -12.74 3.73 -22.57
C ILE A 192 -11.71 3.60 -23.69
N ASP A 193 -11.71 4.53 -24.65
CA ASP A 193 -10.66 4.58 -25.67
C ASP A 193 -9.31 4.92 -25.05
N GLU A 194 -8.25 4.45 -25.70
CA GLU A 194 -6.87 4.58 -25.25
C GLU A 194 -6.45 6.03 -24.97
N GLY A 195 -6.90 6.97 -25.81
CA GLY A 195 -6.59 8.40 -25.66
C GLY A 195 -7.14 8.97 -24.36
N ARG A 196 -8.45 8.77 -24.11
CA ARG A 196 -9.09 9.19 -22.85
C ARG A 196 -8.56 8.41 -21.65
N GLY A 197 -8.19 7.14 -21.82
CA GLY A 197 -7.55 6.32 -20.78
C GLY A 197 -6.21 6.87 -20.35
N TRP A 198 -5.38 7.28 -21.30
CA TRP A 198 -4.07 7.83 -20.99
C TRP A 198 -4.15 9.15 -20.21
N ASP A 199 -5.05 10.05 -20.59
CA ASP A 199 -5.20 11.33 -19.89
C ASP A 199 -5.76 11.14 -18.47
N ARG A 200 -6.72 10.22 -18.28
CA ARG A 200 -7.21 9.85 -16.94
C ARG A 200 -6.11 9.24 -16.08
N LEU A 201 -5.29 8.36 -16.64
CA LEU A 201 -4.17 7.74 -15.94
C LEU A 201 -3.15 8.78 -15.50
N LYS A 202 -2.75 9.72 -16.36
CA LYS A 202 -1.81 10.79 -15.98
C LYS A 202 -2.33 11.61 -14.80
N VAL A 203 -3.58 12.06 -14.87
CA VAL A 203 -4.17 12.90 -13.82
C VAL A 203 -4.26 12.12 -12.50
N THR A 204 -4.65 10.85 -12.57
CA THR A 204 -4.76 9.96 -11.40
C THR A 204 -3.39 9.66 -10.80
N MET A 205 -2.38 9.41 -11.64
CA MET A 205 -1.00 9.17 -11.22
C MET A 205 -0.35 10.42 -10.60
N CYS A 206 -0.57 11.60 -11.20
CA CYS A 206 -0.10 12.87 -10.64
C CYS A 206 -0.72 13.12 -9.27
N TYR A 207 -2.02 12.87 -9.13
CA TYR A 207 -2.71 12.95 -7.85
C TYR A 207 -2.13 11.96 -6.83
N LEU A 208 -1.93 10.69 -7.22
CA LEU A 208 -1.37 9.65 -6.36
C LEU A 208 0.04 10.02 -5.87
N ARG A 209 0.93 10.45 -6.77
CA ARG A 209 2.27 10.93 -6.42
C ARG A 209 2.22 12.08 -5.43
N ARG A 210 1.31 13.04 -5.63
CA ARG A 210 1.13 14.16 -4.72
C ARG A 210 0.71 13.68 -3.33
N GLN A 211 -0.25 12.77 -3.24
CA GLN A 211 -0.70 12.24 -1.95
C GLN A 211 0.42 11.49 -1.22
N LEU A 212 1.17 10.63 -1.91
CA LEU A 212 2.31 9.92 -1.31
C LEU A 212 3.41 10.88 -0.84
N ARG A 213 3.65 11.98 -1.57
CA ARG A 213 4.57 13.03 -1.11
C ARG A 213 4.08 13.71 0.17
N THR A 214 2.78 14.02 0.25
CA THR A 214 2.20 14.63 1.46
C THR A 214 2.20 13.71 2.67
N THR A 215 2.30 12.38 2.47
CA THR A 215 2.45 11.40 3.56
C THR A 215 3.91 11.18 3.98
N GLY A 216 4.86 11.95 3.43
CA GLY A 216 6.28 11.85 3.75
C GLY A 216 7.08 10.85 2.92
N MET A 217 6.46 10.23 1.89
CA MET A 217 7.20 9.37 0.96
C MET A 217 8.02 10.20 -0.02
N GLY A 218 9.23 9.74 -0.33
CA GLY A 218 10.09 10.36 -1.34
C GLY A 218 9.53 10.21 -2.77
N GLU A 219 9.91 11.12 -3.66
CA GLU A 219 9.45 11.15 -5.07
C GLU A 219 9.76 9.88 -5.85
N GLY A 220 10.81 9.18 -5.43
CA GLY A 220 11.25 7.96 -6.07
C GLY A 220 10.33 6.75 -5.90
N ILE A 221 9.30 6.77 -5.02
CA ILE A 221 8.45 5.60 -4.75
C ILE A 221 7.74 5.08 -6.01
N LEU A 222 7.27 5.99 -6.87
CA LEU A 222 6.54 5.69 -8.12
C LEU A 222 7.31 6.19 -9.34
N LYS A 223 8.04 5.29 -10.00
CA LYS A 223 8.82 5.60 -11.19
C LYS A 223 8.00 5.45 -12.47
N THR A 224 8.30 6.28 -13.46
CA THR A 224 7.89 6.04 -14.84
C THR A 224 9.08 5.45 -15.58
N VAL A 225 8.90 4.30 -16.21
CA VAL A 225 9.94 3.58 -16.97
C VAL A 225 9.40 3.36 -18.38
N GLY A 226 9.81 4.22 -19.32
CA GLY A 226 9.20 4.25 -20.66
C GLY A 226 7.69 4.49 -20.59
N ASN A 227 6.91 3.56 -21.14
CA ASN A 227 5.44 3.58 -21.12
C ASN A 227 4.84 2.83 -19.91
N ALA A 228 5.65 2.48 -18.91
CA ALA A 228 5.23 1.74 -17.74
C ALA A 228 5.36 2.56 -16.44
N TYR A 229 4.64 2.13 -15.41
CA TYR A 229 4.76 2.63 -14.05
C TYR A 229 5.28 1.53 -13.13
N LEU A 230 6.16 1.90 -12.20
CA LEU A 230 6.81 0.99 -11.27
C LEU A 230 6.65 1.51 -9.85
N LEU A 231 6.00 0.72 -9.00
CA LEU A 231 6.06 0.89 -7.54
C LEU A 231 7.32 0.19 -7.02
N ARG A 232 8.22 0.97 -6.41
CA ARG A 232 9.51 0.47 -5.94
C ARG A 232 9.37 -0.46 -4.74
N ARG A 233 9.89 -1.68 -4.87
CA ARG A 233 9.95 -2.69 -3.79
C ARG A 233 10.74 -2.22 -2.58
N ASP A 234 11.82 -1.48 -2.77
CA ASP A 234 12.63 -1.00 -1.65
C ASP A 234 11.99 0.17 -0.88
N ALA A 235 10.94 0.78 -1.42
CA ALA A 235 10.21 1.89 -0.80
C ALA A 235 8.91 1.46 -0.11
N VAL A 236 8.52 0.18 -0.22
CA VAL A 236 7.24 -0.35 0.25
C VAL A 236 7.45 -1.62 1.05
N THR A 237 6.63 -1.82 2.08
CA THR A 237 6.47 -3.11 2.76
C THR A 237 5.00 -3.49 2.68
N VAL A 238 4.70 -4.68 2.18
CA VAL A 238 3.34 -5.20 2.07
C VAL A 238 3.18 -6.31 3.11
N ASP A 239 2.08 -6.27 3.86
CA ASP A 239 1.75 -7.29 4.86
C ASP A 239 1.64 -8.69 4.24
N ALA A 240 1.08 -8.82 3.04
CA ALA A 240 1.01 -10.08 2.31
C ALA A 240 2.40 -10.70 2.05
N GLU A 241 3.37 -9.91 1.58
CA GLU A 241 4.75 -10.41 1.35
C GLU A 241 5.43 -10.83 2.68
N THR A 242 5.10 -10.12 3.76
CA THR A 242 5.62 -10.43 5.10
C THR A 242 4.98 -11.72 5.63
N PHE A 243 3.67 -11.90 5.43
CA PHE A 243 2.93 -13.10 5.74
C PHE A 243 3.48 -14.33 5.00
N GLU A 244 3.76 -14.20 3.70
CA GLU A 244 4.37 -15.28 2.91
C GLU A 244 5.76 -15.66 3.42
N THR A 245 6.59 -14.66 3.73
CA THR A 245 7.94 -14.86 4.26
C THR A 245 7.90 -15.61 5.59
N LEU A 246 7.05 -15.17 6.53
CA LEU A 246 6.89 -15.80 7.84
C LEU A 246 6.33 -17.23 7.72
N THR A 247 5.40 -17.46 6.80
CA THR A 247 4.85 -18.80 6.53
C THR A 247 5.95 -19.74 6.01
N ALA A 248 6.77 -19.28 5.06
CA ALA A 248 7.89 -20.05 4.53
C ALA A 248 8.98 -20.35 5.58
N GLU A 249 9.27 -19.39 6.46
CA GLU A 249 10.16 -19.58 7.63
C GLU A 249 9.60 -20.64 8.58
N GLY A 250 8.30 -20.58 8.87
CA GLY A 250 7.59 -21.59 9.66
C GLY A 250 7.73 -23.00 9.07
N TRP A 251 7.49 -23.16 7.77
CA TRP A 251 7.64 -24.46 7.09
C TRP A 251 9.08 -24.98 7.11
N ALA A 252 10.08 -24.10 7.02
CA ALA A 252 11.47 -24.50 7.13
C ALA A 252 11.82 -25.03 8.53
N LEU A 253 11.29 -24.40 9.57
CA LEU A 253 11.46 -24.82 10.98
C LEU A 253 10.69 -26.12 11.27
N GLN A 254 9.46 -26.24 10.78
CA GLN A 254 8.62 -27.43 10.90
C GLN A 254 9.30 -28.66 10.28
N ARG A 255 9.90 -28.54 9.09
CA ARG A 255 10.67 -29.63 8.45
C ARG A 255 11.87 -30.09 9.27
N ARG A 256 12.42 -29.21 10.11
CA ARG A 256 13.50 -29.51 11.05
C ARG A 256 12.98 -29.96 12.42
N GLN A 257 11.67 -30.13 12.57
CA GLN A 257 10.99 -30.49 13.81
C GLN A 257 11.22 -29.48 14.95
N GLN A 258 11.46 -28.22 14.59
CA GLN A 258 11.61 -27.10 15.53
C GLN A 258 10.22 -26.48 15.76
N TRP A 259 9.37 -27.23 16.48
CA TRP A 259 7.93 -26.96 16.54
C TRP A 259 7.59 -25.62 17.19
N ASP A 260 8.20 -25.29 18.33
CA ASP A 260 7.91 -24.03 19.04
C ASP A 260 8.38 -22.80 18.25
N GLU A 261 9.54 -22.87 17.59
CA GLU A 261 10.01 -21.80 16.71
C GLU A 261 9.13 -21.67 15.46
N ALA A 262 8.68 -22.78 14.87
CA ALA A 262 7.73 -22.76 13.76
C ALA A 262 6.41 -22.10 14.19
N LEU A 263 5.88 -22.46 15.37
CA LEU A 263 4.69 -21.85 15.94
C LEU A 263 4.87 -20.35 16.17
N HIS A 264 6.05 -19.89 16.59
CA HIS A 264 6.31 -18.45 16.72
C HIS A 264 6.10 -17.72 15.38
N ARG A 265 6.69 -18.25 14.30
CA ARG A 265 6.52 -17.68 12.94
C ARG A 265 5.09 -17.74 12.44
N TYR A 266 4.39 -18.84 12.66
CA TYR A 266 2.98 -18.95 12.28
C TYR A 266 2.07 -17.99 13.05
N ASN A 267 2.33 -17.75 14.35
CA ASN A 267 1.57 -16.76 15.11
C ASN A 267 1.83 -15.33 14.61
N GLU A 268 3.08 -14.99 14.27
CA GLU A 268 3.39 -13.70 13.62
C GLU A 268 2.63 -13.56 12.30
N ALA A 269 2.64 -14.60 11.45
CA ALA A 269 1.91 -14.63 10.19
C ALA A 269 0.37 -14.54 10.38
N GLU A 270 -0.22 -15.31 11.30
CA GLU A 270 -1.65 -15.27 11.62
C GLU A 270 -2.10 -13.86 12.03
N SER A 271 -1.25 -13.12 12.76
CA SER A 271 -1.57 -11.75 13.21
C SER A 271 -1.67 -10.71 12.08
N LEU A 272 -1.06 -10.99 10.92
CA LEU A 272 -1.13 -10.14 9.73
C LEU A 272 -2.41 -10.42 8.92
N TYR A 273 -2.92 -11.66 8.95
CA TYR A 273 -4.09 -12.05 8.15
C TYR A 273 -5.40 -11.67 8.86
N ARG A 274 -5.83 -10.42 8.71
CA ARG A 274 -7.06 -9.89 9.36
C ARG A 274 -8.32 -10.17 8.55
N GLY A 275 -8.19 -10.39 7.26
CA GLY A 275 -9.25 -10.70 6.30
C GLY A 275 -8.65 -11.11 4.96
N ASP A 276 -9.51 -11.41 3.99
CA ASP A 276 -9.05 -11.80 2.65
C ASP A 276 -8.35 -10.62 1.94
N TYR A 277 -7.48 -10.95 0.98
CA TYR A 277 -6.72 -9.94 0.25
C TYR A 277 -7.65 -8.92 -0.41
N LEU A 278 -7.52 -7.64 -0.03
CA LEU A 278 -8.34 -6.53 -0.48
C LEU A 278 -9.84 -6.87 -0.38
N GLU A 279 -10.29 -7.22 0.83
CA GLU A 279 -11.65 -7.73 1.10
C GLU A 279 -12.77 -6.79 0.64
N GLU A 280 -12.50 -5.48 0.60
CA GLU A 280 -13.46 -4.46 0.16
C GLU A 280 -13.66 -4.43 -1.37
N ASP A 281 -12.70 -4.96 -2.14
CA ASP A 281 -12.71 -4.92 -3.61
C ASP A 281 -13.26 -6.24 -4.20
N VAL A 282 -14.43 -6.68 -3.75
CA VAL A 282 -15.02 -7.99 -4.09
C VAL A 282 -15.14 -8.21 -5.61
N TYR A 283 -15.51 -7.17 -6.37
CA TYR A 283 -15.71 -7.22 -7.82
C TYR A 283 -14.47 -6.85 -8.65
N ALA A 284 -13.30 -6.77 -8.04
CA ALA A 284 -12.06 -6.43 -8.73
C ALA A 284 -11.35 -7.68 -9.27
N ASP A 285 -11.64 -8.05 -10.51
CA ASP A 285 -11.09 -9.25 -11.16
C ASP A 285 -9.55 -9.29 -11.15
N TRP A 286 -8.90 -8.13 -11.23
CA TRP A 286 -7.43 -8.02 -11.27
C TRP A 286 -6.72 -8.49 -9.98
N CYS A 287 -7.43 -8.65 -8.86
CA CYS A 287 -6.89 -9.21 -7.62
C CYS A 287 -7.50 -10.55 -7.21
N ALA A 288 -8.44 -11.10 -7.98
CA ALA A 288 -9.13 -12.34 -7.64
C ALA A 288 -8.18 -13.53 -7.52
N GLU A 289 -7.26 -13.69 -8.48
CA GLU A 289 -6.24 -14.76 -8.46
C GLU A 289 -5.32 -14.65 -7.24
N GLU A 290 -4.84 -13.44 -6.93
CA GLU A 290 -3.96 -13.22 -5.79
C GLU A 290 -4.69 -13.44 -4.45
N ARG A 291 -5.96 -13.04 -4.37
CA ARG A 291 -6.81 -13.29 -3.20
C ARG A 291 -6.98 -14.77 -2.94
N GLU A 292 -7.29 -15.55 -3.97
CA GLU A 292 -7.46 -16.99 -3.84
C GLU A 292 -6.15 -17.68 -3.45
N ARG A 293 -5.04 -17.30 -4.09
CA ARG A 293 -3.71 -17.82 -3.76
C ARG A 293 -3.33 -17.59 -2.31
N LEU A 294 -3.54 -16.37 -1.80
CA LEU A 294 -3.22 -16.02 -0.40
C LEU A 294 -4.18 -16.68 0.59
N ARG A 295 -5.45 -16.87 0.22
CA ARG A 295 -6.43 -17.61 1.02
C ARG A 295 -6.04 -19.08 1.17
N GLU A 296 -5.66 -19.76 0.08
CA GLU A 296 -5.21 -21.15 0.16
C GLU A 296 -3.91 -21.27 0.97
N LEU A 297 -2.94 -20.38 0.74
CA LEU A 297 -1.71 -20.33 1.55
C LEU A 297 -2.01 -20.18 3.05
N TYR A 298 -2.97 -19.34 3.41
CA TYR A 298 -3.39 -19.18 4.81
C TYR A 298 -4.04 -20.44 5.38
N LEU A 299 -4.88 -21.13 4.60
CA LEU A 299 -5.50 -22.39 5.03
C LEU A 299 -4.46 -23.51 5.20
N GLU A 300 -3.46 -23.59 4.32
CA GLU A 300 -2.31 -24.51 4.46
C GLU A 300 -1.52 -24.19 5.74
N MET A 301 -1.17 -22.91 5.95
CA MET A 301 -0.47 -22.47 7.15
C MET A 301 -1.23 -22.83 8.44
N LEU A 302 -2.56 -22.65 8.48
CA LEU A 302 -3.36 -23.04 9.64
C LEU A 302 -3.35 -24.56 9.87
N ALA A 303 -3.40 -25.37 8.80
CA ALA A 303 -3.30 -26.82 8.94
C ALA A 303 -1.94 -27.24 9.55
N ASP A 304 -0.84 -26.65 9.07
CA ASP A 304 0.50 -26.89 9.60
C ASP A 304 0.66 -26.38 11.04
N MET A 305 0.09 -25.22 11.36
CA MET A 305 0.08 -24.69 12.72
C MET A 305 -0.67 -25.61 13.68
N ALA A 306 -1.81 -26.18 13.26
CA ALA A 306 -2.54 -27.19 14.05
C ALA A 306 -1.70 -28.46 14.25
N GLN A 307 -0.97 -28.91 13.23
CA GLN A 307 -0.05 -30.05 13.35
C GLN A 307 1.07 -29.75 14.36
N CYS A 308 1.72 -28.59 14.28
CA CYS A 308 2.76 -28.19 15.23
C CYS A 308 2.24 -28.17 16.67
N TYR A 309 1.06 -27.60 16.91
CA TYR A 309 0.44 -27.66 18.24
C TYR A 309 0.16 -29.10 18.69
N THR A 310 -0.25 -29.97 17.77
CA THR A 310 -0.48 -31.40 18.05
C THR A 310 0.79 -32.11 18.48
N GLU A 311 1.90 -31.89 17.77
CA GLU A 311 3.22 -32.45 18.12
C GLU A 311 3.73 -31.95 19.49
N CYS A 312 3.42 -30.69 19.83
CA CYS A 312 3.70 -30.13 21.16
C CYS A 312 2.71 -30.59 22.25
N GLY A 313 1.69 -31.41 21.94
CA GLY A 313 0.65 -31.83 22.88
C GLY A 313 -0.34 -30.71 23.29
N ARG A 314 -0.35 -29.59 22.56
CA ARG A 314 -1.16 -28.38 22.80
C ARG A 314 -2.50 -28.44 22.05
N TYR A 315 -3.31 -29.45 22.38
CA TYR A 315 -4.55 -29.75 21.65
C TYR A 315 -5.62 -28.64 21.71
N ALA A 316 -5.62 -27.80 22.75
CA ALA A 316 -6.59 -26.71 22.88
C ALA A 316 -6.34 -25.62 21.83
N GLU A 317 -5.07 -25.27 21.63
CA GLU A 317 -4.63 -24.34 20.59
C GLU A 317 -4.80 -24.93 19.20
N ALA A 318 -4.49 -26.22 18.99
CA ALA A 318 -4.76 -26.90 17.73
C ALA A 318 -6.25 -26.84 17.36
N ALA A 319 -7.15 -27.12 18.32
CA ALA A 319 -8.60 -27.00 18.13
C ALA A 319 -9.04 -25.56 17.82
N ARG A 320 -8.42 -24.54 18.42
CA ARG A 320 -8.67 -23.12 18.09
C ARG A 320 -8.34 -22.85 16.62
N VAL A 321 -7.16 -23.29 16.16
CA VAL A 321 -6.68 -23.09 14.79
C VAL A 321 -7.61 -23.78 13.78
N CYS A 322 -8.04 -25.03 14.04
CA CYS A 322 -9.02 -25.71 13.17
C CYS A 322 -10.33 -24.93 13.06
N ARG A 323 -10.83 -24.35 14.17
CA ARG A 323 -12.03 -23.49 14.11
C ARG A 323 -11.80 -22.24 13.27
N THR A 324 -10.64 -21.59 13.40
CA THR A 324 -10.25 -20.45 12.56
C THR A 324 -10.28 -20.80 11.07
N ALA A 325 -9.78 -22.00 10.70
CA ALA A 325 -9.82 -22.49 9.32
C ALA A 325 -11.26 -22.75 8.85
N LEU A 326 -12.10 -23.39 9.68
CA LEU A 326 -13.49 -23.70 9.34
C LEU A 326 -14.43 -22.49 9.22
N VAL A 327 -14.08 -21.35 9.83
CA VAL A 327 -14.79 -20.09 9.58
C VAL A 327 -14.61 -19.63 8.14
N ARG A 328 -13.44 -19.89 7.54
CA ARG A 328 -13.11 -19.48 6.16
C ARG A 328 -13.48 -20.53 5.14
N GLU A 329 -13.19 -21.79 5.44
CA GLU A 329 -13.52 -22.92 4.57
C GLU A 329 -14.39 -23.96 5.31
N PRO A 330 -15.70 -23.68 5.47
CA PRO A 330 -16.62 -24.55 6.20
C PRO A 330 -16.75 -25.96 5.61
N CYS A 331 -16.49 -26.11 4.31
CA CYS A 331 -16.59 -27.38 3.58
C CYS A 331 -15.31 -28.23 3.67
N ARG A 332 -14.23 -27.77 4.32
CA ARG A 332 -12.97 -28.54 4.44
C ARG A 332 -13.10 -29.67 5.45
N GLU A 333 -13.63 -30.81 4.99
CA GLU A 333 -13.97 -31.97 5.82
C GLU A 333 -12.77 -32.53 6.60
N SER A 334 -11.56 -32.49 6.04
CA SER A 334 -10.34 -32.89 6.74
C SER A 334 -10.11 -32.10 8.03
N VAL A 335 -10.38 -30.79 8.02
CA VAL A 335 -10.22 -29.91 9.20
C VAL A 335 -11.29 -30.24 10.26
N HIS A 336 -12.51 -30.61 9.85
CA HIS A 336 -13.53 -31.11 10.78
C HIS A 336 -13.06 -32.38 11.49
N ARG A 337 -12.47 -33.35 10.77
CA ARG A 337 -11.92 -34.57 11.37
C ARG A 337 -10.81 -34.25 12.39
N THR A 338 -9.84 -33.42 12.02
CA THR A 338 -8.75 -33.01 12.92
C THR A 338 -9.28 -32.32 14.18
N LEU A 339 -10.27 -31.44 14.05
CA LEU A 339 -10.93 -30.82 15.21
C LEU A 339 -11.64 -31.84 16.10
N MET A 340 -12.35 -32.81 15.52
CA MET A 340 -12.99 -33.90 16.28
C MET A 340 -11.95 -34.70 17.08
N GLU A 341 -10.82 -35.06 16.48
CA GLU A 341 -9.74 -35.78 17.15
C GLU A 341 -9.15 -34.99 18.32
N HIS A 342 -8.89 -33.69 18.14
CA HIS A 342 -8.40 -32.81 19.20
C HIS A 342 -9.40 -32.66 20.34
N LEU A 343 -10.70 -32.54 20.05
CA LEU A 343 -11.76 -32.46 21.06
C LEU A 343 -11.83 -33.73 21.92
N VAL A 344 -11.67 -34.90 21.31
CA VAL A 344 -11.61 -36.17 22.05
C VAL A 344 -10.36 -36.23 22.93
N ARG A 345 -9.19 -35.80 22.43
CA ARG A 345 -7.93 -35.71 23.20
C ARG A 345 -8.06 -34.78 24.42
N LEU A 346 -8.89 -33.73 24.31
CA LEU A 346 -9.23 -32.81 25.39
C LEU A 346 -10.32 -33.34 26.35
N GLY A 347 -10.80 -34.57 26.16
CA GLY A 347 -11.86 -35.16 26.98
C GLY A 347 -13.25 -34.58 26.71
N ARG A 348 -13.51 -34.08 25.49
CA ARG A 348 -14.78 -33.45 25.06
C ARG A 348 -15.42 -34.21 23.89
N PRO A 349 -15.75 -35.50 24.04
CA PRO A 349 -16.32 -36.31 22.96
C PRO A 349 -17.71 -35.81 22.53
N ASP A 350 -18.49 -35.22 23.43
CA ASP A 350 -19.76 -34.57 23.17
C ASP A 350 -19.62 -33.45 22.12
N GLN A 351 -18.59 -32.61 22.26
CA GLN A 351 -18.29 -31.54 21.29
C GLN A 351 -17.80 -32.10 19.96
N ALA A 352 -17.07 -33.21 19.97
CA ALA A 352 -16.62 -33.87 18.74
C ALA A 352 -17.81 -34.44 17.94
N LEU A 353 -18.79 -35.07 18.62
CA LEU A 353 -20.01 -35.55 17.97
C LEU A 353 -20.85 -34.38 17.42
N ALA A 354 -20.96 -33.27 18.15
CA ALA A 354 -21.61 -32.07 17.65
C ALA A 354 -20.91 -31.50 16.40
N GLN A 355 -19.58 -31.53 16.37
CA GLN A 355 -18.79 -31.10 15.22
C GLN A 355 -19.06 -31.96 13.97
N PHE A 356 -19.19 -33.29 14.12
CA PHE A 356 -19.58 -34.16 13.01
C PHE A 356 -20.93 -33.77 12.42
N HIS A 357 -21.93 -33.51 13.27
CA HIS A 357 -23.26 -33.09 12.80
C HIS A 357 -23.21 -31.72 12.10
N ALA A 358 -22.38 -30.79 12.58
CA ALA A 358 -22.15 -29.52 11.90
C ALA A 358 -21.51 -29.72 10.52
N CYS A 359 -20.47 -30.57 10.42
CA CYS A 359 -19.83 -30.94 9.16
C CYS A 359 -20.83 -31.54 8.17
N LYS A 360 -21.58 -32.57 8.59
CA LYS A 360 -22.60 -33.23 7.77
C LYS A 360 -23.63 -32.23 7.24
N ARG A 361 -24.11 -31.32 8.10
CA ARG A 361 -25.10 -30.31 7.70
C ARG A 361 -24.53 -29.37 6.64
N ILE A 362 -23.31 -28.87 6.83
CA ILE A 362 -22.67 -27.93 5.90
C ILE A 362 -22.39 -28.59 4.55
N LEU A 363 -21.83 -29.81 4.53
CA LEU A 363 -21.56 -30.53 3.28
C LEU A 363 -22.84 -30.83 2.50
N ALA A 364 -23.92 -31.21 3.18
CA ALA A 364 -25.21 -31.42 2.54
C ALA A 364 -25.81 -30.11 1.98
N GLN A 365 -25.63 -28.99 2.68
CA GLN A 365 -26.17 -27.68 2.28
C GLN A 365 -25.41 -27.06 1.10
N GLU A 366 -24.08 -27.08 1.14
CA GLU A 366 -23.23 -26.36 0.18
C GLU A 366 -22.83 -27.22 -1.02
N LEU A 367 -22.67 -28.53 -0.82
CA LEU A 367 -22.11 -29.44 -1.83
C LEU A 367 -23.04 -30.60 -2.20
N ALA A 368 -24.18 -30.76 -1.51
CA ALA A 368 -25.12 -31.87 -1.71
C ALA A 368 -24.48 -33.26 -1.59
N VAL A 369 -23.48 -33.40 -0.70
CA VAL A 369 -22.79 -34.67 -0.42
C VAL A 369 -22.85 -35.03 1.06
N ASP A 370 -22.77 -36.33 1.36
CA ASP A 370 -22.55 -36.83 2.72
C ASP A 370 -21.05 -36.82 3.09
N PRO A 371 -20.71 -36.83 4.40
CA PRO A 371 -19.33 -36.95 4.84
C PRO A 371 -18.65 -38.21 4.28
N MET A 372 -17.37 -38.10 3.95
CA MET A 372 -16.51 -39.20 3.50
C MET A 372 -16.43 -40.35 4.53
N PRO A 373 -16.14 -41.59 4.08
CA PRO A 373 -16.08 -42.77 4.93
C PRO A 373 -15.15 -42.63 6.15
N GLU A 374 -14.02 -41.94 6.01
CA GLU A 374 -13.05 -41.71 7.08
C GLU A 374 -13.67 -40.89 8.21
N THR A 375 -14.48 -39.88 7.88
CA THR A 375 -15.18 -39.03 8.86
C THR A 375 -16.31 -39.78 9.55
N GLN A 376 -17.06 -40.58 8.80
CA GLN A 376 -18.09 -41.45 9.36
C GLN A 376 -17.48 -42.49 10.32
N HIS A 377 -16.33 -43.07 9.94
CA HIS A 377 -15.63 -44.04 10.77
C HIS A 377 -15.12 -43.41 12.07
N LEU A 378 -14.56 -42.20 12.01
CA LEU A 378 -14.16 -41.44 13.20
C LEU A 378 -15.35 -41.20 14.14
N TYR A 379 -16.50 -40.79 13.61
CA TYR A 379 -17.73 -40.61 14.38
C TYR A 379 -18.16 -41.90 15.11
N GLN A 380 -18.17 -43.04 14.40
CA GLN A 380 -18.52 -44.34 15.00
C GLN A 380 -17.52 -44.76 16.09
N ASN A 381 -16.22 -44.50 15.90
CA ASN A 381 -15.21 -44.79 16.90
C ASN A 381 -15.37 -43.93 18.16
N ILE A 382 -15.76 -42.66 18.01
CA ILE A 382 -16.04 -41.77 19.14
C ILE A 382 -17.28 -42.25 19.90
N LEU A 383 -18.37 -42.58 19.19
CA LEU A 383 -19.59 -43.13 19.79
C LEU A 383 -19.33 -44.41 20.59
N ALA A 384 -18.52 -45.31 20.04
CA ALA A 384 -18.19 -46.58 20.68
C ALA A 384 -17.15 -46.46 21.81
N GLY A 385 -16.61 -45.26 22.08
CA GLY A 385 -15.51 -45.06 23.03
C GLY A 385 -14.20 -45.74 22.63
N LYS A 386 -14.04 -46.11 21.34
CA LYS A 386 -12.90 -46.86 20.79
C LYS A 386 -11.77 -45.96 20.29
N THR A 387 -11.86 -44.66 20.51
CA THR A 387 -10.77 -43.75 20.15
C THR A 387 -9.56 -44.06 21.02
N ASN A 388 -8.45 -44.43 20.36
CA ASN A 388 -7.18 -44.80 21.01
C ASN A 388 -6.57 -43.53 21.63
N VAL A 389 -7.11 -43.13 22.78
CA VAL A 389 -6.78 -41.91 23.51
C VAL A 389 -6.17 -42.36 24.81
N LYS A 390 -4.84 -42.25 24.91
CA LYS A 390 -4.20 -42.12 26.22
C LYS A 390 -4.69 -40.80 26.80
N THR A 391 -5.84 -40.82 27.48
CA THR A 391 -6.34 -39.69 28.25
C THR A 391 -5.25 -39.29 29.23
N ALA A 392 -4.69 -38.09 29.07
CA ALA A 392 -3.97 -37.45 30.17
C ALA A 392 -4.98 -37.35 31.32
N GLN A 393 -4.69 -38.03 32.43
CA GLN A 393 -5.60 -38.15 33.56
C GLN A 393 -6.03 -36.76 34.01
N CYS A 394 -7.35 -36.53 34.00
CA CYS A 394 -7.96 -35.37 34.58
C CYS A 394 -7.64 -35.38 36.09
N ILE A 395 -6.76 -34.50 36.54
CA ILE A 395 -6.55 -34.25 37.97
C ILE A 395 -7.79 -33.51 38.46
N THR A 396 -8.79 -34.23 38.95
CA THR A 396 -9.86 -33.64 39.76
C THR A 396 -9.25 -33.08 41.04
N PRO A 397 -9.45 -31.78 41.37
CA PRO A 397 -9.11 -31.28 42.70
C PRO A 397 -10.05 -31.93 43.71
N ARG A 398 -9.49 -32.77 44.60
CA ARG A 398 -10.19 -33.24 45.80
C ARG A 398 -10.51 -32.02 46.67
N ILE A 399 -11.76 -31.57 46.63
CA ILE A 399 -12.28 -30.63 47.62
C ILE A 399 -12.36 -31.39 48.94
N HIS A 400 -11.38 -31.16 49.83
CA HIS A 400 -11.47 -31.58 51.23
C HIS A 400 -12.44 -30.64 51.95
N VAL A 401 -13.68 -31.09 52.10
CA VAL A 401 -14.56 -30.55 53.14
C VAL A 401 -14.07 -31.14 54.46
N LYS A 402 -13.48 -30.31 55.32
CA LYS A 402 -13.17 -30.69 56.70
C LYS A 402 -14.46 -30.70 57.54
N PRO A 403 -14.55 -31.62 58.52
CA PRO A 403 -15.76 -31.89 59.29
C PRO A 403 -16.18 -30.77 60.23
#